data_AF-A0A924Z8I1-F1
#
_entry.id   AF-A0A924Z8I1-F1
#
_cell.length_a   1.000
_cell.length_b   1.000
_cell.length_c   1.000
_cell.angle_alpha   90.00
_cell.angle_beta   90.00
_cell.angle_gamma   90.00
#
_symmetry.space_group_name_H-M   'P 1'
#
loop_
_entity.id
_entity.type
_entity.pdbx_description
1 polymer ?
#
loop_
_entity_poly.entity_id
_entity_poly.type
_entity_poly.pdbx_seq_one_letter_code
_entity_poly.pdbx_strand_id
1 'polypeptide(L)'
;MTAPLTRKAFCARLTGANVVLLSQACGGGGDSPAALIVGPSGTGCRDTIAANHGHVLTIATADLDSTIDKVCDIRGSTDRTHGVTLTVAKVRALKAGTPVTVVTSITSAHQHSVSIQCA
;
A
#
# COMPACT_ATOMS: atom_id res chain seq x y z
N MET A 1 2.58 -38.97 35.39
CA MET A 1 3.79 -38.11 35.39
C MET A 1 3.88 -37.45 34.03
N THR A 2 3.43 -36.21 33.91
CA THR A 2 3.30 -35.50 32.63
C THR A 2 4.48 -34.54 32.52
N ALA A 3 5.40 -34.82 31.62
CA ALA A 3 6.56 -33.95 31.39
C ALA A 3 6.10 -32.59 30.82
N PRO A 4 6.59 -31.45 31.33
CA PRO A 4 6.26 -30.15 30.77
C PRO A 4 6.92 -30.01 29.40
N LEU A 5 6.10 -29.74 28.38
CA LEU A 5 6.57 -29.46 27.02
C LEU A 5 7.35 -28.13 27.04
N THR A 6 8.66 -28.21 26.80
CA THR A 6 9.52 -27.03 26.73
C THR A 6 9.49 -26.42 25.31
N ARG A 7 9.71 -25.10 25.22
CA ARG A 7 9.64 -24.29 23.97
C ARG A 7 10.39 -24.87 22.77
N LYS A 8 11.41 -25.71 22.96
CA LYS A 8 12.16 -26.36 21.86
C LYS A 8 11.41 -27.51 21.19
N ALA A 9 10.47 -28.16 21.87
CA ALA A 9 9.74 -29.31 21.31
C ALA A 9 8.61 -28.92 20.34
N PHE A 10 8.20 -27.65 20.32
CA PHE A 10 7.12 -27.16 19.44
C PHE A 10 7.61 -26.82 18.02
N CYS A 11 8.86 -26.37 17.86
CA CYS A 11 9.39 -25.97 16.54
C CYS A 11 9.89 -27.15 15.67
N ALA A 12 9.83 -28.40 16.14
CA ALA A 12 10.43 -29.55 15.44
C ALA A 12 9.41 -30.48 14.75
N ARG A 13 8.11 -30.12 14.66
CA ARG A 13 7.06 -31.01 14.09
C ARG A 13 6.18 -30.34 13.03
N LEU A 14 6.78 -29.70 12.03
CA LEU A 14 6.04 -29.13 10.89
C LEU A 14 6.64 -29.46 9.52
N THR A 15 7.28 -30.63 9.39
CA THR A 15 7.40 -31.29 8.08
C THR A 15 6.15 -32.12 7.83
N GLY A 16 5.20 -31.57 7.05
CA GLY A 16 4.13 -32.35 6.43
C GLY A 16 2.74 -32.19 7.04
N ALA A 17 2.13 -31.00 6.91
CA ALA A 17 0.67 -30.86 6.91
C ALA A 17 0.27 -29.56 6.20
N ASN A 18 -0.35 -29.68 5.03
CA ASN A 18 -1.04 -28.57 4.37
C ASN A 18 -2.33 -28.28 5.16
N VAL A 19 -2.25 -27.39 6.14
CA VAL A 19 -3.44 -26.78 6.75
C VAL A 19 -3.30 -25.28 6.61
N VAL A 20 -4.07 -24.72 5.67
CA VAL A 20 -4.23 -23.27 5.50
C VAL A 20 -5.19 -22.80 6.60
N LEU A 21 -4.64 -22.34 7.72
CA LEU A 21 -5.38 -21.57 8.72
C LEU A 21 -5.22 -20.07 8.40
N LEU A 22 -6.32 -19.41 8.02
CA LEU A 22 -6.40 -17.96 7.98
C LEU A 22 -6.53 -17.42 9.41
N SER A 23 -5.42 -16.97 10.00
CA SER A 23 -5.42 -16.23 11.26
C SER A 23 -5.12 -14.75 11.01
N GLN A 24 -6.14 -13.90 11.18
CA GLN A 24 -6.01 -12.45 11.27
C GLN A 24 -5.15 -12.12 12.49
N ALA A 25 -3.92 -11.66 12.27
CA ALA A 25 -3.02 -11.25 13.32
C ALA A 25 -3.21 -9.76 13.64
N CYS A 26 -3.72 -9.50 14.83
CA CYS A 26 -3.65 -8.24 15.54
C CYS A 26 -2.28 -8.14 16.23
N GLY A 27 -1.60 -6.98 16.15
CA GLY A 27 -0.62 -6.54 17.16
C GLY A 27 0.80 -6.20 16.70
N GLY A 28 1.03 -4.92 16.39
CA GLY A 28 2.00 -4.05 17.10
C GLY A 28 3.52 -4.19 16.91
N GLY A 29 4.11 -3.16 16.28
CA GLY A 29 5.25 -2.41 16.86
C GLY A 29 6.63 -2.57 16.22
N GLY A 30 7.18 -1.45 15.73
CA GLY A 30 8.62 -1.19 15.68
C GLY A 30 9.24 -1.12 14.29
N ASP A 31 9.68 0.10 13.93
CA ASP A 31 10.56 0.48 12.82
C ASP A 31 10.09 0.04 11.44
N SER A 32 9.51 0.96 10.65
CA SER A 32 9.03 0.68 9.30
C SER A 32 10.19 0.54 8.30
N PRO A 33 10.71 -0.66 7.92
CA PRO A 33 11.09 -0.83 6.54
C PRO A 33 9.79 -0.70 5.74
N ALA A 34 9.79 0.09 4.68
CA ALA A 34 8.64 0.35 3.81
C ALA A 34 7.72 -0.88 3.74
N ALA A 35 6.67 -0.87 4.56
CA ALA A 35 5.72 -1.95 4.58
C ALA A 35 5.15 -1.93 3.18
N LEU A 36 5.32 -3.04 2.46
CA LEU A 36 4.54 -3.33 1.28
C LEU A 36 3.10 -3.51 1.76
N ILE A 37 2.45 -2.40 2.13
CA ILE A 37 1.00 -2.32 2.21
C ILE A 37 0.56 -2.34 0.76
N VAL A 38 0.57 -3.54 0.19
CA VAL A 38 -0.31 -3.84 -0.93
C VAL A 38 -1.70 -3.68 -0.35
N GLY A 39 -2.27 -2.48 -0.51
CA GLY A 39 -3.70 -2.31 -0.37
C GLY A 39 -4.40 -3.32 -1.28
N PRO A 40 -5.63 -3.76 -0.96
CA PRO A 40 -6.36 -4.65 -1.84
C PRO A 40 -6.82 -3.86 -3.06
N SER A 41 -5.93 -3.70 -4.02
CA SER A 41 -6.18 -3.12 -5.33
C SER A 41 -5.13 -3.71 -6.26
N GLY A 42 -5.51 -4.75 -6.99
CA GLY A 42 -4.67 -5.52 -7.90
C GLY A 42 -4.28 -4.72 -9.15
N THR A 43 -3.59 -3.61 -8.96
CA THR A 43 -3.02 -2.82 -10.03
C THR A 43 -1.52 -2.86 -9.83
N GLY A 44 -0.75 -3.03 -10.91
CA GLY A 44 0.71 -3.20 -10.85
C GLY A 44 1.47 -2.00 -10.27
N CYS A 45 0.77 -1.05 -9.65
CA CYS A 45 1.29 0.18 -9.11
C CYS A 45 1.59 0.07 -7.61
N ARG A 46 2.69 0.70 -7.21
CA ARG A 46 3.11 0.93 -5.83
C ARG A 46 3.28 2.41 -5.62
N ASP A 47 3.00 2.89 -4.42
CA ASP A 47 3.17 4.29 -4.06
C ASP A 47 3.82 4.49 -2.69
N THR A 48 4.29 5.70 -2.45
CA THR A 48 4.77 6.17 -1.15
C THR A 48 4.31 7.59 -0.94
N ILE A 49 3.53 7.80 0.12
CA ILE A 49 3.02 9.11 0.54
C ILE A 49 3.91 9.62 1.67
N ALA A 50 4.54 10.78 1.49
CA ALA A 50 5.40 11.40 2.50
C ALA A 50 4.57 11.92 3.68
N ALA A 51 5.07 11.72 4.91
CA ALA A 51 4.34 12.05 6.14
C ALA A 51 2.91 11.45 6.19
N ASN A 52 2.76 10.22 5.68
CA ASN A 52 1.47 9.54 5.62
C ASN A 52 0.95 9.22 7.03
N HIS A 53 -0.27 9.66 7.33
CA HIS A 53 -0.98 9.41 8.59
C HIS A 53 -2.27 8.59 8.40
N GLY A 54 -2.46 7.99 7.23
CA GLY A 54 -3.59 7.09 6.94
C GLY A 54 -4.17 7.21 5.53
N HIS A 55 -3.53 7.97 4.64
CA HIS A 55 -3.89 8.08 3.24
C HIS A 55 -3.55 6.81 2.47
N VAL A 56 -4.38 6.53 1.46
CA VAL A 56 -4.23 5.38 0.57
C VAL A 56 -4.49 5.86 -0.85
N LEU A 57 -3.54 5.66 -1.75
CA LEU A 57 -3.75 5.90 -3.18
C LEU A 57 -4.11 4.59 -3.86
N THR A 58 -5.19 4.62 -4.64
CA THR A 58 -5.58 3.52 -5.52
C THR A 58 -5.65 4.03 -6.94
N ILE A 59 -4.87 3.42 -7.83
CA ILE A 59 -4.89 3.69 -9.27
C ILE A 59 -5.48 2.46 -9.94
N ALA A 60 -6.63 2.56 -10.60
CA ALA A 60 -7.18 1.45 -11.37
C ALA A 60 -6.29 1.15 -12.58
N THR A 61 -6.12 -0.12 -12.97
CA THR A 61 -5.30 -0.46 -14.16
C THR A 61 -5.86 0.22 -15.42
N ALA A 62 -7.20 0.31 -15.54
CA ALA A 62 -7.85 1.03 -16.64
C ALA A 62 -7.53 2.53 -16.68
N ASP A 63 -7.18 3.14 -15.54
CA ASP A 63 -6.78 4.54 -15.50
C ASP A 63 -5.39 4.76 -16.09
N LEU A 64 -4.55 3.72 -16.18
CA LEU A 64 -3.25 3.77 -16.89
C LEU A 64 -3.40 4.01 -18.40
N ASP A 65 -4.59 3.78 -18.94
CA ASP A 65 -4.96 4.01 -20.34
C ASP A 65 -5.75 5.31 -20.54
N SER A 66 -5.93 6.12 -19.49
CA SER A 66 -6.76 7.32 -19.58
C SER A 66 -6.21 8.34 -20.57
N THR A 67 -7.10 8.87 -21.40
CA THR A 67 -6.82 9.96 -22.35
C THR A 67 -7.14 11.34 -21.79
N ILE A 68 -7.57 11.41 -20.53
CA ILE A 68 -7.84 12.65 -19.79
C ILE A 68 -7.12 12.62 -18.43
N ASP A 69 -6.98 13.78 -17.82
CA ASP A 69 -6.40 13.87 -16.48
C ASP A 69 -7.28 13.15 -15.46
N LYS A 70 -6.65 12.43 -14.54
CA LYS A 70 -7.31 11.70 -13.46
C LYS A 70 -7.08 12.43 -12.14
N VAL A 71 -8.16 12.61 -11.38
CA VAL A 71 -8.08 13.09 -9.99
C VAL A 71 -8.44 11.92 -9.08
N CYS A 72 -7.48 11.48 -8.28
CA CYS A 72 -7.63 10.37 -7.34
C CYS A 72 -7.81 10.93 -5.92
N ASP A 73 -8.89 10.54 -5.24
CA ASP A 73 -9.04 10.76 -3.80
C ASP A 73 -8.12 9.81 -3.04
N ILE A 74 -7.39 10.33 -2.05
CA ILE A 74 -6.46 9.55 -1.23
C ILE A 74 -6.83 9.50 0.26
N ARG A 75 -8.07 9.79 0.65
CA ARG A 75 -8.51 9.89 2.06
C ARG A 75 -8.10 8.68 2.90
N GLY A 76 -8.24 7.46 2.40
CA GLY A 76 -7.94 6.25 3.15
C GLY A 76 -8.76 6.16 4.46
N SER A 77 -8.09 5.97 5.60
CA SER A 77 -8.73 5.92 6.93
C SER A 77 -8.83 7.28 7.62
N THR A 78 -8.39 8.36 6.97
CA THR A 78 -8.38 9.69 7.57
C THR A 78 -9.75 10.37 7.49
N ASP A 79 -9.92 11.41 8.30
CA ASP A 79 -11.10 12.30 8.33
C ASP A 79 -11.05 13.37 7.22
N ARG A 80 -9.93 13.50 6.51
CA ARG A 80 -9.67 14.56 5.51
C ARG A 80 -9.31 13.97 4.16
N THR A 81 -9.93 14.48 3.10
CA THR A 81 -9.54 14.09 1.73
C THR A 81 -8.44 14.99 1.19
N HIS A 82 -7.48 14.40 0.50
CA HIS A 82 -6.60 15.08 -0.45
C HIS A 82 -6.80 14.45 -1.83
N GLY A 83 -6.55 15.22 -2.88
CA GLY A 83 -6.61 14.76 -4.26
C GLY A 83 -5.22 14.66 -4.88
N VAL A 84 -4.97 13.63 -5.66
CA VAL A 84 -3.80 13.50 -6.53
C VAL A 84 -4.24 13.69 -7.98
N THR A 85 -3.68 14.67 -8.68
CA THR A 85 -3.91 14.84 -10.12
C THR A 85 -2.80 14.15 -10.92
N LEU A 86 -3.18 13.08 -11.62
CA LEU A 86 -2.35 12.39 -12.61
C LEU A 86 -2.74 12.90 -13.99
N THR A 87 -1.87 13.72 -14.59
CA THR A 87 -2.08 14.17 -15.97
C THR A 87 -1.93 13.01 -16.94
N VAL A 88 -2.48 13.14 -18.15
CA VAL A 88 -2.30 12.13 -19.22
C VAL A 88 -0.82 11.76 -19.43
N ALA A 89 0.07 12.74 -19.38
CA ALA A 89 1.51 12.51 -19.52
C ALA A 89 2.08 11.65 -18.37
N LYS A 90 1.64 11.90 -17.13
CA LYS A 90 2.07 11.13 -15.95
C LYS A 90 1.52 9.71 -15.97
N VAL A 91 0.26 9.56 -16.36
CA VAL A 91 -0.38 8.25 -16.55
C VAL A 91 0.38 7.42 -17.60
N ARG A 92 0.77 8.03 -18.73
CA ARG A 92 1.62 7.37 -19.74
C ARG A 92 3.00 7.02 -19.23
N ALA A 93 3.63 7.90 -18.44
CA ALA A 93 4.93 7.62 -17.82
C ALA A 93 4.83 6.41 -16.88
N LEU A 94 3.79 6.37 -16.03
CA LEU A 94 3.53 5.24 -15.14
C LEU A 94 3.29 3.95 -15.93
N LYS A 95 2.49 4.00 -17.00
CA LYS A 95 2.27 2.84 -17.89
C LYS A 95 3.56 2.35 -18.55
N ALA A 96 4.50 3.26 -18.84
CA ALA A 96 5.81 2.94 -19.39
C ALA A 96 6.82 2.45 -18.33
N GLY A 97 6.40 2.27 -17.08
CA GLY A 97 7.28 1.88 -15.99
C GLY A 97 8.22 2.99 -15.52
N THR A 98 7.92 4.25 -15.83
CA THR A 98 8.67 5.41 -15.31
C THR A 98 8.03 5.90 -14.01
N PRO A 99 8.81 6.09 -12.93
CA PRO A 99 8.26 6.62 -11.69
C PRO A 99 7.80 8.06 -11.84
N VAL A 100 6.74 8.42 -11.14
CA VAL A 100 6.20 9.78 -11.10
C VAL A 100 6.10 10.26 -9.66
N THR A 101 6.52 11.51 -9.42
CA THR A 101 6.27 12.20 -8.16
C THR A 101 5.26 13.33 -8.38
N VAL A 102 4.27 13.41 -7.49
CA VAL A 102 3.22 14.42 -7.49
C VAL A 102 3.03 14.99 -6.09
N VAL A 103 2.42 16.16 -6.01
CA VAL A 103 2.00 16.74 -4.74
C VAL A 103 0.48 16.72 -4.71
N THR A 104 -0.09 16.36 -3.57
CA THR A 104 -1.54 16.35 -3.40
C THR A 104 -2.10 17.78 -3.40
N SER A 105 -3.42 17.91 -3.56
CA SER A 105 -4.10 19.17 -3.26
C SER A 105 -3.84 19.58 -1.80
N ILE A 106 -3.76 20.89 -1.58
CA ILE A 106 -3.75 21.46 -0.24
C ILE A 106 -5.19 21.41 0.28
N THR A 107 -5.41 20.57 1.28
CA THR A 107 -6.66 20.57 2.05
C THR A 107 -6.30 20.69 3.52
N SER A 108 -7.08 21.48 4.28
CA SER A 108 -6.89 21.63 5.72
C SER A 108 -5.44 21.94 6.16
N ALA A 109 -4.79 22.86 5.43
CA ALA A 109 -3.48 23.47 5.71
C ALA A 109 -2.19 22.70 5.36
N HIS A 110 -2.24 21.47 4.81
CA HIS A 110 -1.02 20.79 4.32
C HIS A 110 -1.25 19.97 3.05
N GLN A 111 -0.15 19.42 2.53
CA GLN A 111 -0.09 18.59 1.33
C GLN A 111 0.95 17.46 1.52
N HIS A 112 0.81 16.38 0.76
CA HIS A 112 1.75 15.27 0.75
C HIS A 112 2.47 15.20 -0.60
N SER A 113 3.75 14.83 -0.57
CA SER A 113 4.45 14.37 -1.77
C SER A 113 4.17 12.88 -1.94
N VAL A 114 3.81 12.44 -3.15
CA VAL A 114 3.46 11.06 -3.48
C VAL A 114 4.35 10.58 -4.61
N SER A 115 5.13 9.53 -4.37
CA SER A 115 5.91 8.83 -5.40
C SER A 115 5.15 7.59 -5.83
N ILE A 116 5.05 7.34 -7.14
CA ILE A 116 4.23 6.29 -7.74
C ILE A 116 5.07 5.58 -8.80
N GLN A 117 5.00 4.25 -8.84
CA GLN A 117 5.65 3.39 -9.82
C GLN A 117 4.72 2.25 -10.20
N CYS A 118 4.54 1.98 -11.49
CA CYS A 118 3.79 0.81 -11.97
C CYS A 118 4.71 -0.18 -12.71
N ALA A 119 4.37 -1.46 -12.65
CA ALA A 119 5.06 -2.59 -13.28
C ALA A 119 4.10 -3.37 -14.18
#